data_AF-A0A4V1V4I3-F1
#
_entry.id   AF-A0A4V1V4I3-F1
#
_cell.length_a   1.000
_cell.length_b   1.000
_cell.length_c   1.000
_cell.angle_alpha   90.00
_cell.angle_beta   90.00
_cell.angle_gamma   90.00
#
_symmetry.space_group_name_H-M   'P 1'
#
loop_
_entity.id
_entity.type
_entity.pdbx_description
1 polymer ?
#
loop_
_entity_poly.entity_id
_entity_poly.type
_entity_poly.pdbx_seq_one_letter_code
_entity_poly.pdbx_strand_id
1 'polypeptide(L)'
;MITQKDLETQAVSVAGKTWKKRAAYRLDKFKTAKGYLKKPASIWSEVKEVFVRLQHGKCAYCEKRVATVEEGMVEFDLEHYRPKSDVAAWPSAHEIADRGYLANYTIATGPSLPKGYYLLAYTLTNYAAVCKSCNTSLKQTYFPISGGRAVNMKFATHLKAEIPLLLFPIGTWGDDAEKFLGFNGIAPIAIGITQQNKDRARVTIDLLGLDYRENLLQERSELIQSMWIALENQASPDPDMRLDATTLVNDRLRNSSAHANCARCYHALYFNDRQRAKDLKDEAVAYISSKPARTRYLGFSTAAF
;
A
#
# COMPACT_ATOMS: atom_id res chain seq x y z
N MET A 1 -12.75 -6.07 -9.02
CA MET A 1 -12.31 -4.72 -8.55
C MET A 1 -13.40 -3.71 -8.85
N ILE A 2 -13.54 -2.65 -8.06
CA ILE A 2 -14.56 -1.60 -8.25
C ILE A 2 -14.26 -0.74 -9.49
N THR A 3 -15.29 -0.34 -10.24
CA THR A 3 -15.16 0.62 -11.36
C THR A 3 -15.25 2.07 -10.86
N GLN A 4 -14.83 3.05 -11.68
CA GLN A 4 -14.97 4.47 -11.32
C GLN A 4 -16.44 4.88 -11.13
N LYS A 5 -17.34 4.35 -11.97
CA LYS A 5 -18.78 4.61 -11.90
C LYS A 5 -19.40 4.09 -10.58
N ASP A 6 -18.99 2.89 -10.18
CA ASP A 6 -19.47 2.30 -8.92
C ASP A 6 -18.92 3.08 -7.72
N LEU A 7 -17.64 3.49 -7.77
CA LEU A 7 -17.03 4.31 -6.73
C LEU A 7 -17.77 5.64 -6.56
N GLU A 8 -18.10 6.31 -7.66
CA GLU A 8 -18.88 7.55 -7.63
C GLU A 8 -20.28 7.36 -7.04
N THR A 9 -20.93 6.24 -7.37
CA THR A 9 -22.26 5.90 -6.86
C THR A 9 -22.22 5.70 -5.35
N GLN A 10 -21.25 4.94 -4.84
CA GLN A 10 -21.06 4.72 -3.41
C GLN A 10 -20.67 6.02 -2.67
N ALA A 11 -19.81 6.85 -3.25
CA ALA A 11 -19.42 8.14 -2.67
C ALA A 11 -20.62 9.08 -2.49
N VAL A 12 -21.51 9.14 -3.49
CA VAL A 12 -22.75 9.93 -3.39
C VAL A 12 -23.72 9.35 -2.36
N SER A 13 -23.79 8.01 -2.25
CA SER A 13 -24.63 7.35 -1.24
C SER A 13 -24.18 7.69 0.19
N VAL A 14 -22.87 7.76 0.44
CA VAL A 14 -22.31 8.03 1.77
C VAL A 14 -22.28 9.53 2.09
N ALA A 15 -21.73 10.36 1.20
CA ALA A 15 -21.50 11.79 1.46
C ALA A 15 -22.67 12.71 1.04
N GLY A 16 -23.73 12.12 0.48
CA GLY A 16 -24.91 12.83 0.01
C GLY A 16 -24.80 13.42 -1.40
N LYS A 17 -25.96 13.64 -2.02
CA LYS A 17 -26.10 14.11 -3.42
C LYS A 17 -25.42 15.45 -3.72
N THR A 18 -25.20 16.29 -2.71
CA THR A 18 -24.58 17.61 -2.87
C THR A 18 -23.06 17.58 -2.83
N TRP A 19 -22.43 16.45 -2.43
CA TRP A 19 -20.98 16.36 -2.28
C TRP A 19 -20.22 16.75 -3.55
N LYS A 20 -20.65 16.23 -4.72
CA LYS A 20 -20.03 16.56 -6.02
C LYS A 20 -20.10 18.06 -6.34
N LYS A 21 -21.24 18.73 -6.04
CA LYS A 21 -21.40 20.17 -6.24
C LYS A 21 -20.47 20.97 -5.31
N ARG A 22 -20.39 20.60 -4.03
CA ARG A 22 -19.49 21.22 -3.05
C ARG A 22 -18.01 21.03 -3.41
N ALA A 23 -17.65 19.83 -3.89
CA ALA A 23 -16.31 19.50 -4.37
C ALA A 23 -15.92 20.34 -5.59
N ALA A 24 -16.80 20.45 -6.59
CA ALA A 24 -16.58 21.27 -7.78
C ALA A 24 -16.40 22.76 -7.43
N TYR A 25 -17.25 23.30 -6.54
CA TYR A 25 -17.12 24.67 -6.05
C TYR A 25 -15.74 24.95 -5.43
N ARG A 26 -15.22 24.01 -4.63
CA ARG A 26 -13.89 24.16 -4.02
C ARG A 26 -12.76 24.05 -5.03
N LEU A 27 -12.86 23.14 -6.00
CA LEU A 27 -11.88 23.03 -7.09
C LEU A 27 -11.80 24.32 -7.91
N ASP A 28 -12.92 25.00 -8.14
CA ASP A 28 -12.93 26.30 -8.82
C ASP A 28 -12.16 27.38 -8.05
N LYS A 29 -12.32 27.40 -6.72
CA LYS A 29 -11.52 28.28 -5.85
C LYS A 29 -10.03 27.94 -5.91
N PHE A 30 -9.65 26.66 -5.90
CA PHE A 30 -8.25 26.25 -6.01
C PHE A 30 -7.65 26.60 -7.38
N LYS A 31 -8.44 26.45 -8.45
CA LYS A 31 -8.09 26.86 -9.81
C LYS A 31 -7.81 28.35 -9.89
N THR A 32 -8.67 29.17 -9.30
CA THR A 32 -8.50 30.63 -9.23
C THR A 32 -7.25 31.02 -8.44
N ALA A 33 -7.02 30.38 -7.29
CA ALA A 33 -5.86 30.62 -6.44
C ALA A 33 -4.54 30.03 -6.97
N LYS A 34 -4.60 29.19 -8.03
CA LYS A 34 -3.48 28.41 -8.56
C LYS A 34 -2.76 27.59 -7.46
N GLY A 35 -3.55 26.96 -6.59
CA GLY A 35 -3.05 26.21 -5.44
C GLY A 35 -4.16 25.74 -4.50
N TYR A 36 -3.81 24.85 -3.59
CA TYR A 36 -4.73 24.36 -2.56
C TYR A 36 -5.01 25.41 -1.48
N LEU A 37 -6.27 25.55 -1.07
CA LEU A 37 -6.71 26.43 0.02
C LEU A 37 -7.12 25.60 1.24
N LYS A 38 -6.50 25.87 2.39
CA LYS A 38 -6.77 25.16 3.66
C LYS A 38 -8.14 25.49 4.27
N LYS A 39 -8.70 26.66 3.96
CA LYS A 39 -10.00 27.11 4.45
C LYS A 39 -10.98 27.28 3.28
N PRO A 40 -12.29 26.99 3.48
CA PRO A 40 -12.89 26.36 4.67
C PRO A 40 -12.51 24.89 4.81
N ALA A 41 -12.82 24.27 5.96
CA ALA A 41 -12.49 22.87 6.26
C ALA A 41 -12.83 21.90 5.12
N SER A 42 -12.01 20.88 4.94
CA SER A 42 -12.13 19.92 3.85
C SER A 42 -13.34 19.00 3.97
N ILE A 43 -13.82 18.50 2.82
CA ILE A 43 -14.97 17.58 2.74
C ILE A 43 -14.64 16.19 2.20
N TRP A 44 -13.37 15.89 1.89
CA TRP A 44 -13.01 14.59 1.32
C TRP A 44 -13.16 13.45 2.33
N SER A 45 -12.99 13.72 3.62
CA SER A 45 -13.21 12.73 4.68
C SER A 45 -14.63 12.18 4.72
N GLU A 46 -15.61 12.90 4.15
CA GLU A 46 -17.01 12.45 4.10
C GLU A 46 -17.21 11.21 3.23
N VAL A 47 -16.28 10.87 2.33
CA VAL A 47 -16.34 9.64 1.52
C VAL A 47 -15.44 8.52 2.07
N LYS A 48 -14.81 8.71 3.23
CA LYS A 48 -13.81 7.78 3.80
C LYS A 48 -14.36 6.35 3.93
N GLU A 49 -15.60 6.21 4.36
CA GLU A 49 -16.29 4.92 4.53
C GLU A 49 -16.21 4.00 3.31
N VAL A 50 -16.35 4.60 2.12
CA VAL A 50 -16.33 3.87 0.86
C VAL A 50 -14.99 3.17 0.67
N PHE A 51 -13.90 3.84 0.99
CA PHE A 51 -12.54 3.31 0.84
C PHE A 51 -12.20 2.30 1.94
N VAL A 52 -12.63 2.53 3.18
CA VAL A 52 -12.47 1.55 4.27
C VAL A 52 -13.16 0.24 3.93
N ARG A 53 -14.40 0.30 3.41
CA ARG A 53 -15.12 -0.90 2.92
C ARG A 53 -14.45 -1.55 1.73
N LEU A 54 -14.12 -0.77 0.70
CA LEU A 54 -13.48 -1.26 -0.52
C LEU A 54 -12.18 -2.03 -0.22
N GLN A 55 -11.47 -1.60 0.82
CA GLN A 55 -10.19 -2.18 1.23
C GLN A 55 -10.33 -3.18 2.39
N HIS A 56 -11.56 -3.55 2.76
CA HIS A 56 -11.85 -4.53 3.81
C HIS A 56 -11.22 -4.21 5.17
N GLY A 57 -11.12 -2.92 5.54
CA GLY A 57 -10.49 -2.48 6.79
C GLY A 57 -8.96 -2.63 6.79
N LYS A 58 -8.34 -2.75 5.60
CA LYS A 58 -6.89 -2.79 5.42
C LYS A 58 -6.34 -1.45 4.93
N CYS A 59 -5.10 -1.16 5.30
CA CYS A 59 -4.35 -0.08 4.68
C CYS A 59 -4.01 -0.44 3.23
N ALA A 60 -4.30 0.46 2.29
CA ALA A 60 -3.99 0.26 0.87
C ALA A 60 -2.50 0.04 0.60
N TYR A 61 -1.62 0.56 1.45
CA TYR A 61 -0.17 0.54 1.20
C TYR A 61 0.57 -0.61 1.86
N CYS A 62 0.21 -1.00 3.08
CA CYS A 62 0.94 -2.04 3.81
C CYS A 62 0.14 -3.31 4.06
N GLU A 63 -1.10 -3.38 3.59
CA GLU A 63 -2.04 -4.48 3.75
C GLU A 63 -2.33 -4.92 5.19
N LYS A 64 -1.78 -4.25 6.21
CA LYS A 64 -2.15 -4.52 7.60
C LYS A 64 -3.63 -4.21 7.80
N ARG A 65 -4.30 -5.04 8.60
CA ARG A 65 -5.63 -4.70 9.13
C ARG A 65 -5.45 -3.57 10.13
N VAL A 66 -6.23 -2.50 9.96
CA VAL A 66 -6.12 -1.32 10.82
C VAL A 66 -7.29 -1.27 11.79
N ALA A 67 -8.49 -1.47 11.27
CA ALA A 67 -9.72 -1.39 12.04
C ALA A 67 -10.80 -2.23 11.35
N THR A 68 -11.88 -2.49 12.07
CA THR A 68 -13.15 -2.89 11.46
C THR A 68 -13.70 -1.76 10.56
N VAL A 69 -14.75 -2.02 9.79
CA VAL A 69 -15.36 -0.97 8.97
C VAL A 69 -16.00 0.10 9.86
N GLU A 70 -16.57 -0.35 10.97
CA GLU A 70 -17.29 0.43 11.97
C GLU A 70 -16.33 1.39 12.71
N GLU A 71 -15.14 0.92 13.09
CA GLU A 71 -14.11 1.71 13.78
C GLU A 71 -13.24 2.54 12.82
N GLY A 72 -13.25 2.20 11.53
CA GLY A 72 -12.30 2.71 10.54
C GLY A 72 -12.36 4.23 10.30
N MET A 73 -13.39 4.93 10.78
CA MET A 73 -13.47 6.39 10.66
C MET A 73 -12.39 7.12 11.44
N VAL A 74 -11.96 6.55 12.56
CA VAL A 74 -10.96 7.14 13.45
C VAL A 74 -9.55 6.73 13.04
N GLU A 75 -9.38 5.44 12.75
CA GLU A 75 -8.05 4.85 12.56
C GLU A 75 -7.46 5.06 11.15
N PHE A 76 -8.31 5.33 10.16
CA PHE A 76 -7.87 5.62 8.79
C PHE A 76 -7.80 7.11 8.50
N ASP A 77 -6.75 7.48 7.77
CA ASP A 77 -6.76 8.71 6.98
C ASP A 77 -7.22 8.41 5.56
N LEU A 78 -7.98 9.34 4.97
CA LEU A 78 -8.24 9.31 3.54
C LEU A 78 -7.15 10.08 2.82
N GLU A 79 -6.26 9.34 2.17
CA GLU A 79 -5.02 9.86 1.61
C GLU A 79 -5.14 10.21 0.13
N HIS A 80 -4.45 11.29 -0.24
CA HIS A 80 -4.29 11.73 -1.62
C HIS A 80 -3.06 11.06 -2.23
N TYR A 81 -3.27 10.12 -3.16
CA TYR A 81 -2.18 9.44 -3.87
C TYR A 81 -1.21 10.44 -4.51
N ARG A 82 -1.75 11.34 -5.34
CA ARG A 82 -1.10 12.59 -5.76
C ARG A 82 -1.41 13.69 -4.73
N PRO A 83 -0.42 14.23 -3.99
CA PRO A 83 -0.64 15.18 -2.90
C PRO A 83 -1.34 16.46 -3.37
N LYS A 84 -2.37 16.89 -2.66
CA LYS A 84 -3.15 18.11 -2.95
C LYS A 84 -2.39 19.42 -2.71
N SER A 85 -1.42 19.43 -1.79
CA SER A 85 -0.64 20.60 -1.38
C SER A 85 0.73 20.57 -2.05
N ASP A 86 1.82 20.85 -1.37
CA ASP A 86 3.18 20.64 -1.87
C ASP A 86 3.50 19.15 -2.10
N VAL A 87 4.53 18.90 -2.91
CA VAL A 87 5.23 17.62 -3.03
C VAL A 87 6.70 17.85 -2.67
N ALA A 88 7.19 17.18 -1.64
CA ALA A 88 8.61 17.22 -1.28
C ALA A 88 9.43 16.28 -2.19
N ALA A 89 10.71 16.60 -2.36
CA ALA A 89 11.66 15.68 -3.01
C ALA A 89 11.99 14.53 -2.04
N TRP A 90 12.06 13.31 -2.56
CA TRP A 90 12.30 12.09 -1.79
C TRP A 90 13.50 11.32 -2.36
N PRO A 91 14.39 10.71 -1.57
CA PRO A 91 14.43 10.78 -0.11
C PRO A 91 14.93 12.15 0.37
N SER A 92 14.43 12.58 1.53
CA SER A 92 14.91 13.75 2.25
C SER A 92 16.15 13.44 3.09
N ALA A 93 16.88 14.48 3.52
CA ALA A 93 18.02 14.31 4.43
C ALA A 93 17.64 13.62 5.76
N HIS A 94 16.43 13.89 6.27
CA HIS A 94 15.92 13.23 7.47
C HIS A 94 15.72 11.73 7.25
N GLU A 95 15.15 11.33 6.11
CA GLU A 95 14.96 9.91 5.79
C GLU A 95 16.29 9.20 5.54
N ILE A 96 17.26 9.87 4.94
CA ILE A 96 18.61 9.32 4.80
C ILE A 96 19.25 9.10 6.16
N ALA A 97 19.10 10.05 7.10
CA ALA A 97 19.64 9.91 8.46
C ALA A 97 18.95 8.79 9.26
N ASP A 98 17.62 8.68 9.18
CA ASP A 98 16.83 7.65 9.86
C ASP A 98 17.06 6.25 9.24
N ARG A 99 17.18 6.18 7.92
CA ARG A 99 17.27 4.94 7.15
C ARG A 99 18.50 4.96 6.26
N GLY A 100 19.69 4.93 6.87
CA GLY A 100 21.01 5.08 6.22
C GLY A 100 21.21 4.37 4.88
N TYR A 101 20.52 3.26 4.60
CA TYR A 101 20.54 2.59 3.30
C TYR A 101 20.03 3.46 2.13
N LEU A 102 19.29 4.54 2.41
CA LEU A 102 18.84 5.51 1.41
C LEU A 102 19.95 6.46 0.94
N ALA A 103 21.10 6.54 1.62
CA ALA A 103 22.20 7.39 1.20
C ALA A 103 22.72 7.06 -0.22
N ASN A 104 22.55 5.79 -0.64
CA ASN A 104 23.00 5.27 -1.93
C ASN A 104 21.83 5.03 -2.90
N TYR A 105 20.71 5.76 -2.75
CA TYR A 105 19.54 5.57 -3.61
C TYR A 105 19.81 6.09 -5.03
N THR A 106 19.74 5.21 -6.03
CA THR A 106 20.09 5.55 -7.43
C THR A 106 18.90 5.79 -8.34
N ILE A 107 17.69 5.42 -7.92
CA ILE A 107 16.47 5.61 -8.72
C ILE A 107 16.08 7.08 -8.68
N ALA A 108 15.96 7.73 -9.83
CA ALA A 108 15.50 9.12 -9.93
C ALA A 108 14.02 9.23 -9.56
N THR A 109 13.70 10.13 -8.63
CA THR A 109 12.39 10.24 -7.95
C THR A 109 11.65 11.55 -8.23
N GLY A 110 12.20 12.37 -9.11
CA GLY A 110 11.63 13.65 -9.55
C GLY A 110 11.79 14.79 -8.52
N PRO A 111 11.75 16.05 -8.97
CA PRO A 111 11.93 17.21 -8.10
C PRO A 111 10.70 17.46 -7.22
N SER A 112 10.83 18.38 -6.26
CA SER A 112 9.67 18.91 -5.50
C SER A 112 8.67 19.64 -6.40
N LEU A 113 7.40 19.71 -5.98
CA LEU A 113 6.35 20.50 -6.62
C LEU A 113 5.61 21.35 -5.57
N PRO A 114 5.97 22.64 -5.37
CA PRO A 114 5.46 23.45 -4.25
C PRO A 114 3.95 23.68 -4.20
N LYS A 115 3.24 23.55 -5.33
CA LYS A 115 1.77 23.68 -5.40
C LYS A 115 1.06 22.33 -5.46
N GLY A 116 1.82 21.26 -5.71
CA GLY A 116 1.39 19.89 -6.00
C GLY A 116 0.11 19.79 -6.81
N TYR A 117 -0.67 18.76 -6.49
CA TYR A 117 -1.78 18.30 -7.30
C TYR A 117 -3.14 18.82 -6.82
N TYR A 118 -3.24 20.12 -6.57
CA TYR A 118 -4.42 20.75 -5.98
C TYR A 118 -5.72 20.57 -6.78
N LEU A 119 -5.65 20.38 -8.10
CA LEU A 119 -6.83 20.08 -8.93
C LEU A 119 -7.34 18.64 -8.78
N LEU A 120 -6.54 17.75 -8.19
CA LEU A 120 -6.90 16.37 -7.86
C LEU A 120 -7.37 16.20 -6.42
N ALA A 121 -7.48 17.31 -5.67
CA ALA A 121 -7.84 17.31 -4.27
C ALA A 121 -9.23 16.72 -3.98
N TYR A 122 -10.11 16.65 -4.99
CA TYR A 122 -11.46 16.07 -4.92
C TYR A 122 -11.73 14.97 -5.96
N THR A 123 -10.67 14.40 -6.53
CA THR A 123 -10.77 13.30 -7.50
C THR A 123 -10.83 11.97 -6.73
N LEU A 124 -11.97 11.28 -6.78
CA LEU A 124 -12.17 10.02 -6.03
C LEU A 124 -11.14 8.94 -6.40
N THR A 125 -10.71 8.91 -7.66
CA THR A 125 -9.68 7.98 -8.16
C THR A 125 -8.26 8.32 -7.71
N ASN A 126 -8.08 9.40 -6.94
CA ASN A 126 -6.84 9.81 -6.32
C ASN A 126 -6.81 9.50 -4.81
N TYR A 127 -7.79 8.75 -4.29
CA TYR A 127 -7.92 8.46 -2.85
C TYR A 127 -7.66 7.01 -2.47
N ALA A 128 -7.14 6.81 -1.27
CA ALA A 128 -7.07 5.51 -0.60
C ALA A 128 -7.24 5.68 0.92
N ALA A 129 -7.84 4.70 1.59
CA ALA A 129 -7.81 4.62 3.05
C ALA A 129 -6.45 4.05 3.49
N VAL A 130 -5.74 4.76 4.36
CA VAL A 130 -4.39 4.36 4.80
C VAL A 130 -4.23 4.50 6.30
N CYS A 131 -3.37 3.66 6.89
CA CYS A 131 -3.02 3.81 8.29
C CYS A 131 -2.18 5.06 8.53
N LYS A 132 -2.24 5.58 9.75
CA LYS A 132 -1.50 6.78 10.17
C LYS A 132 0.00 6.69 9.91
N SER A 133 0.62 5.53 10.12
CA SER A 133 2.07 5.34 9.86
C SER A 133 2.41 5.52 8.38
N CYS A 134 1.64 4.90 7.48
CA CYS A 134 1.85 5.05 6.03
C CYS A 134 1.57 6.48 5.56
N ASN A 135 0.55 7.13 6.12
CA ASN A 135 0.14 8.48 5.73
C ASN A 135 1.06 9.57 6.29
N THR A 136 1.11 9.67 7.61
CA THR A 136 1.67 10.80 8.36
C THR A 136 3.18 10.71 8.49
N SER A 137 3.74 9.52 8.72
CA SER A 137 5.17 9.37 9.00
C SER A 137 5.98 9.06 7.75
N LEU A 138 5.41 8.27 6.83
CA LEU A 138 6.12 7.74 5.68
C LEU A 138 5.82 8.51 4.39
N LYS A 139 4.65 8.30 3.79
CA LYS A 139 4.33 8.92 2.49
C LYS A 139 4.33 10.45 2.58
N GLN A 140 3.76 11.04 3.63
CA GLN A 140 3.70 12.49 3.83
C GLN A 140 3.23 13.21 2.54
N THR A 141 4.01 14.19 2.07
CA THR A 141 3.81 14.87 0.79
C THR A 141 4.67 14.27 -0.33
N TYR A 142 5.38 13.16 -0.10
CA TYR A 142 6.17 12.51 -1.13
C TYR A 142 5.27 11.89 -2.21
N PHE A 143 5.67 12.13 -3.45
CA PHE A 143 5.12 11.48 -4.63
C PHE A 143 6.25 11.27 -5.64
N PRO A 144 7.09 10.24 -5.42
CA PRO A 144 8.19 9.93 -6.31
C PRO A 144 7.68 9.59 -7.71
N ILE A 145 8.30 10.16 -8.73
CA ILE A 145 7.99 9.90 -10.13
C ILE A 145 9.27 9.65 -10.91
N SER A 146 9.18 8.86 -11.97
CA SER A 146 10.23 8.77 -12.98
C SER A 146 9.99 9.86 -14.05
N GLY A 147 11.01 10.66 -14.32
CA GLY A 147 10.93 11.75 -15.31
C GLY A 147 10.24 13.03 -14.81
N GLY A 148 9.50 13.69 -15.71
CA GLY A 148 8.89 15.00 -15.47
C GLY A 148 7.48 14.93 -14.86
N ARG A 149 7.12 15.96 -14.08
CA ARG A 149 5.76 16.13 -13.53
C ARG A 149 4.85 16.82 -14.53
N ALA A 150 3.58 16.42 -14.55
CA ALA A 150 2.54 17.12 -15.30
C ALA A 150 2.12 18.39 -14.56
N VAL A 151 2.79 19.52 -14.84
CA VAL A 151 2.53 20.81 -14.18
C VAL A 151 1.18 21.46 -14.56
N ASN A 152 0.56 21.05 -15.67
CA ASN A 152 -0.73 21.55 -16.13
C ASN A 152 -1.80 20.45 -16.06
N MET A 153 -2.33 20.21 -14.87
CA MET A 153 -3.19 19.06 -14.53
C MET A 153 -4.65 19.20 -14.98
N LYS A 154 -4.95 20.11 -15.90
CA LYS A 154 -6.33 20.36 -16.35
C LYS A 154 -6.96 19.15 -17.06
N PHE A 155 -6.14 18.23 -17.57
CA PHE A 155 -6.62 17.09 -18.35
C PHE A 155 -5.96 15.79 -17.88
N ALA A 156 -6.78 14.75 -17.72
CA ALA A 156 -6.32 13.40 -17.35
C ALA A 156 -5.29 12.84 -18.35
N THR A 157 -5.32 13.29 -19.61
CA THR A 157 -4.33 12.95 -20.65
C THR A 157 -2.91 13.38 -20.28
N HIS A 158 -2.74 14.51 -19.59
CA HIS A 158 -1.42 14.98 -19.17
C HIS A 158 -0.83 14.12 -18.05
N LEU A 159 -1.68 13.55 -17.19
CA LEU A 159 -1.25 12.66 -16.11
C LEU A 159 -0.80 11.28 -16.62
N LYS A 160 -1.22 10.88 -17.84
CA LYS A 160 -0.80 9.60 -18.45
C LYS A 160 0.69 9.57 -18.83
N ALA A 161 1.31 10.73 -19.01
CA ALA A 161 2.73 10.84 -19.30
C ALA A 161 3.60 10.75 -18.04
N GLU A 162 3.02 10.97 -16.85
CA GLU A 162 3.74 10.74 -15.61
C GLU A 162 3.91 9.23 -15.39
N ILE A 163 5.06 8.84 -14.85
CA ILE A 163 5.33 7.47 -14.40
C ILE A 163 5.48 7.52 -12.87
N PRO A 164 4.40 7.35 -12.10
CA PRO A 164 4.49 7.29 -10.65
C PRO A 164 5.30 6.09 -10.18
N LEU A 165 6.20 6.30 -9.24
CA LEU A 165 6.99 5.23 -8.64
C LEU A 165 6.32 4.59 -7.43
N LEU A 166 5.41 5.30 -6.75
CA LEU A 166 4.55 4.72 -5.71
C LEU A 166 3.41 3.94 -6.35
N LEU A 167 3.19 2.68 -5.95
CA LEU A 167 2.03 1.89 -6.38
C LEU A 167 0.73 2.39 -5.77
N PHE A 168 -0.37 2.30 -6.51
CA PHE A 168 -1.71 2.71 -6.09
C PHE A 168 -2.73 1.58 -6.28
N PRO A 169 -2.94 0.71 -5.28
CA PRO A 169 -3.68 -0.54 -5.46
C PRO A 169 -5.19 -0.40 -5.27
N ILE A 170 -5.81 0.59 -5.93
CA ILE A 170 -7.25 0.87 -5.80
C ILE A 170 -7.97 0.80 -7.15
N GLY A 171 -9.02 -0.04 -7.19
CA GLY A 171 -9.97 -0.09 -8.29
C GLY A 171 -9.36 -0.53 -9.63
N THR A 172 -10.15 -0.43 -10.70
CA THR A 172 -9.71 -0.84 -12.05
C THR A 172 -8.77 0.16 -12.74
N TRP A 173 -8.51 1.31 -12.12
CA TRP A 173 -7.65 2.37 -12.66
C TRP A 173 -6.28 2.45 -11.97
N GLY A 174 -6.13 1.75 -10.84
CA GLY A 174 -4.88 1.66 -10.10
C GLY A 174 -4.00 0.51 -10.56
N ASP A 175 -2.97 0.24 -9.77
CA ASP A 175 -2.03 -0.86 -9.97
C ASP A 175 -2.59 -2.17 -9.41
N ASP A 176 -2.30 -3.26 -10.12
CA ASP A 176 -2.37 -4.60 -9.57
C ASP A 176 -1.06 -4.91 -8.85
N ALA A 177 -1.00 -4.66 -7.54
CA ALA A 177 0.24 -4.68 -6.77
C ALA A 177 0.97 -6.02 -6.80
N GLU A 178 0.26 -7.15 -6.95
CA GLU A 178 0.87 -8.49 -7.04
C GLU A 178 1.67 -8.70 -8.33
N LYS A 179 1.59 -7.78 -9.31
CA LYS A 179 2.47 -7.78 -10.50
C LYS A 179 3.82 -7.08 -10.27
N PHE A 180 3.95 -6.39 -9.14
CA PHE A 180 5.12 -5.57 -8.80
C PHE A 180 5.77 -6.02 -7.49
N LEU A 181 4.98 -6.53 -6.54
CA LEU A 181 5.44 -6.94 -5.22
C LEU A 181 5.21 -8.44 -5.04
N GLY A 182 6.29 -9.16 -4.77
CA GLY A 182 6.27 -10.54 -4.28
C GLY A 182 6.81 -10.59 -2.85
N PHE A 183 6.93 -11.79 -2.30
CA PHE A 183 7.50 -12.00 -0.97
C PHE A 183 8.52 -13.14 -0.97
N ASN A 184 9.64 -12.91 -0.30
CA ASN A 184 10.58 -13.94 0.13
C ASN A 184 10.51 -14.03 1.66
N GLY A 185 9.75 -15.00 2.16
CA GLY A 185 9.38 -15.06 3.56
C GLY A 185 8.61 -13.80 3.96
N ILE A 186 9.01 -13.17 5.07
CA ILE A 186 8.38 -11.94 5.56
C ILE A 186 8.80 -10.66 4.81
N ALA A 187 9.80 -10.76 3.94
CA ALA A 187 10.37 -9.63 3.19
C ALA A 187 9.61 -9.42 1.87
N PRO A 188 9.09 -8.22 1.60
CA PRO A 188 8.58 -7.88 0.28
C PRO A 188 9.76 -7.73 -0.68
N ILE A 189 9.61 -8.23 -1.90
CA ILE A 189 10.61 -8.13 -2.97
C ILE A 189 10.00 -7.50 -4.21
N ALA A 190 10.83 -6.77 -4.95
CA ALA A 190 10.46 -6.23 -6.24
C ALA A 190 10.39 -7.35 -7.27
N ILE A 191 9.20 -7.57 -7.81
CA ILE A 191 8.96 -8.44 -8.96
C ILE A 191 8.45 -7.58 -10.12
N GLY A 192 8.51 -8.11 -11.33
CA GLY A 192 8.06 -7.37 -12.51
C GLY A 192 8.92 -7.65 -13.72
N ILE A 193 8.28 -7.56 -14.89
CA ILE A 193 8.90 -7.91 -16.18
C ILE A 193 9.93 -6.87 -16.59
N THR A 194 9.66 -5.58 -16.37
CA THR A 194 10.52 -4.48 -16.79
C THR A 194 11.30 -3.89 -15.61
N GLN A 195 12.43 -3.24 -15.90
CA GLN A 195 13.19 -2.51 -14.88
C GLN A 195 12.33 -1.41 -14.22
N GLN A 196 11.52 -0.71 -15.01
CA GLN A 196 10.59 0.29 -14.48
C GLN A 196 9.61 -0.31 -13.46
N ASN A 197 9.06 -1.51 -13.70
CA ASN A 197 8.18 -2.15 -12.72
C ASN A 197 8.93 -2.49 -11.43
N LYS A 198 10.18 -2.98 -11.54
CA LYS A 198 11.03 -3.26 -10.37
C LYS A 198 11.36 -1.98 -9.59
N ASP A 199 11.62 -0.88 -10.29
CA ASP A 199 11.88 0.42 -9.67
C ASP A 199 10.65 0.95 -8.92
N ARG A 200 9.45 0.83 -9.51
CA ARG A 200 8.18 1.18 -8.84
C ARG A 200 7.98 0.35 -7.56
N ALA A 201 8.21 -0.95 -7.64
CA ALA A 201 8.13 -1.83 -6.48
C ALA A 201 9.14 -1.45 -5.40
N ARG A 202 10.41 -1.24 -5.78
CA ARG A 202 11.49 -0.88 -4.85
C ARG A 202 11.22 0.44 -4.15
N VAL A 203 10.84 1.47 -4.90
CA VAL A 203 10.46 2.78 -4.35
C VAL A 203 9.25 2.67 -3.44
N THR A 204 8.27 1.82 -3.76
CA THR A 204 7.12 1.59 -2.89
C THR A 204 7.55 0.91 -1.57
N ILE A 205 8.36 -0.14 -1.64
CA ILE A 205 8.92 -0.83 -0.46
C ILE A 205 9.69 0.17 0.40
N ASP A 206 10.59 0.93 -0.21
CA ASP A 206 11.47 1.83 0.49
C ASP A 206 10.71 3.04 1.04
N LEU A 207 9.91 3.76 0.25
CA LEU A 207 9.12 4.91 0.72
C LEU A 207 8.24 4.54 1.93
N LEU A 208 7.60 3.38 1.89
CA LEU A 208 6.67 2.94 2.92
C LEU A 208 7.31 2.05 4.00
N GLY A 209 8.62 1.81 3.95
CA GLY A 209 9.33 0.93 4.89
C GLY A 209 8.65 -0.44 5.04
N LEU A 210 8.29 -1.07 3.92
CA LEU A 210 7.53 -2.33 3.96
C LEU A 210 8.36 -3.52 4.50
N ASP A 211 9.68 -3.41 4.48
CA ASP A 211 10.67 -4.43 4.86
C ASP A 211 11.46 -4.07 6.13
N TYR A 212 11.09 -3.00 6.81
CA TYR A 212 11.80 -2.48 7.99
C TYR A 212 10.89 -2.31 9.21
N ARG A 213 9.57 -2.18 9.01
CA ARG A 213 8.62 -1.96 10.11
C ARG A 213 8.37 -3.24 10.89
N GLU A 214 8.82 -3.24 12.14
CA GLU A 214 8.71 -4.38 13.07
C GLU A 214 7.31 -4.99 13.12
N ASN A 215 6.25 -4.18 13.24
CA ASN A 215 4.89 -4.70 13.31
C ASN A 215 4.48 -5.45 12.04
N LEU A 216 4.92 -4.99 10.86
CA LEU A 216 4.59 -5.69 9.61
C LEU A 216 5.37 -6.99 9.47
N LEU A 217 6.65 -6.98 9.86
CA LEU A 217 7.49 -8.17 9.83
C LEU A 217 6.95 -9.22 10.81
N GLN A 218 6.58 -8.81 12.02
CA GLN A 218 5.95 -9.65 13.05
C GLN A 218 4.63 -10.28 12.54
N GLU A 219 3.69 -9.45 12.06
CA GLU A 219 2.39 -9.93 11.56
C GLU A 219 2.55 -10.92 10.40
N ARG A 220 3.54 -10.70 9.51
CA ARG A 220 3.85 -11.63 8.42
C ARG A 220 4.53 -12.90 8.91
N SER A 221 5.35 -12.84 9.97
CA SER A 221 5.94 -14.03 10.57
C SER A 221 4.86 -14.94 11.16
N GLU A 222 3.91 -14.37 11.90
CA GLU A 222 2.77 -15.09 12.47
C GLU A 222 1.88 -15.69 11.38
N LEU A 223 1.67 -14.94 10.29
CA LEU A 223 0.98 -15.44 9.10
C LEU A 223 1.70 -16.66 8.50
N ILE A 224 3.01 -16.58 8.27
CA ILE A 224 3.78 -17.69 7.68
C ILE A 224 3.78 -18.92 8.60
N GLN A 225 3.96 -18.73 9.90
CA GLN A 225 3.89 -19.81 10.89
C GLN A 225 2.53 -20.52 10.86
N SER A 226 1.43 -19.75 10.92
CA SER A 226 0.07 -20.31 10.88
C SER A 226 -0.25 -20.97 9.53
N MET A 227 0.21 -20.41 8.41
CA MET A 227 0.07 -21.00 7.09
C MET A 227 0.78 -22.34 6.97
N TRP A 228 2.02 -22.46 7.46
CA TRP A 228 2.75 -23.73 7.47
C TRP A 228 2.00 -24.81 8.24
N ILE A 229 1.58 -24.49 9.48
CA ILE A 229 0.85 -25.44 10.32
C ILE A 229 -0.43 -25.90 9.61
N ALA A 230 -1.20 -24.98 9.02
CA ALA A 230 -2.42 -25.34 8.32
C ALA A 230 -2.14 -26.19 7.08
N LEU A 231 -1.18 -25.82 6.24
CA LEU A 231 -0.82 -26.55 5.02
C LEU A 231 -0.39 -28.00 5.31
N GLU A 232 0.42 -28.21 6.35
CA GLU A 232 0.83 -29.56 6.77
C GLU A 232 -0.37 -30.40 7.25
N ASN A 233 -1.31 -29.77 7.95
CA ASN A 233 -2.49 -30.44 8.51
C ASN A 233 -3.61 -30.70 7.51
N GLN A 234 -3.51 -30.21 6.26
CA GLN A 234 -4.43 -30.61 5.19
C GLN A 234 -4.32 -32.10 4.85
N ALA A 235 -3.19 -32.75 5.19
CA ALA A 235 -2.98 -34.18 5.02
C ALA A 235 -3.29 -35.01 6.29
N SER A 236 -3.81 -34.39 7.37
CA SER A 236 -4.11 -35.08 8.63
C SER A 236 -5.10 -36.25 8.41
N PRO A 237 -4.99 -37.40 9.11
CA PRO A 237 -6.01 -38.45 9.05
C PRO A 237 -7.35 -38.02 9.69
N ASP A 238 -7.33 -37.01 10.58
CA ASP A 238 -8.51 -36.46 11.22
C ASP A 238 -9.29 -35.53 10.26
N PRO A 239 -10.55 -35.84 9.92
CA PRO A 239 -11.36 -35.02 9.01
C PRO A 239 -11.62 -33.60 9.49
N ASP A 240 -11.81 -33.39 10.80
CA ASP A 240 -12.11 -32.06 11.34
C ASP A 240 -10.87 -31.18 11.28
N MET A 241 -9.71 -31.76 11.62
CA MET A 241 -8.42 -31.09 11.49
C MET A 241 -8.11 -30.68 10.04
N ARG A 242 -8.43 -31.53 9.05
CA ARG A 242 -8.28 -31.20 7.63
C ARG A 242 -9.20 -30.06 7.19
N LEU A 243 -10.44 -30.05 7.70
CA LEU A 243 -11.43 -29.01 7.39
C LEU A 243 -11.00 -27.65 7.95
N ASP A 244 -10.55 -27.61 9.21
CA ASP A 244 -10.06 -26.40 9.86
C ASP A 244 -8.81 -25.85 9.16
N ALA A 245 -7.86 -26.74 8.84
CA ALA A 245 -6.66 -26.39 8.08
C ALA A 245 -7.00 -25.77 6.72
N THR A 246 -7.91 -26.39 5.96
CA THR A 246 -8.34 -25.90 4.65
C THR A 246 -9.07 -24.57 4.75
N THR A 247 -9.90 -24.40 5.77
CA THR A 247 -10.61 -23.14 6.02
C THR A 247 -9.62 -22.01 6.33
N LEU A 248 -8.63 -22.25 7.19
CA LEU A 248 -7.61 -21.25 7.52
C LEU A 248 -6.82 -20.84 6.27
N VAL A 249 -6.34 -21.79 5.47
CA VAL A 249 -5.60 -21.49 4.23
C VAL A 249 -6.45 -20.64 3.30
N ASN A 250 -7.68 -21.07 2.99
CA ASN A 250 -8.58 -20.34 2.10
C ASN A 250 -8.86 -18.93 2.61
N ASP A 251 -9.06 -18.78 3.92
CA ASP A 251 -9.30 -17.50 4.56
C ASP A 251 -8.12 -16.54 4.37
N ARG A 252 -6.89 -17.00 4.62
CA ARG A 252 -5.67 -16.17 4.47
C ARG A 252 -5.41 -15.76 3.02
N LEU A 253 -5.85 -16.56 2.05
CA LEU A 253 -5.75 -16.25 0.62
C LEU A 253 -6.81 -15.25 0.14
N ARG A 254 -7.79 -14.82 0.96
CA ARG A 254 -8.79 -13.84 0.48
C ARG A 254 -8.20 -12.44 0.34
N ASN A 255 -8.70 -11.67 -0.64
CA ASN A 255 -8.36 -10.24 -0.78
C ASN A 255 -8.66 -9.41 0.48
N SER A 256 -9.62 -9.86 1.28
CA SER A 256 -9.98 -9.23 2.55
C SER A 256 -8.99 -9.51 3.69
N SER A 257 -8.11 -10.50 3.56
CA SER A 257 -7.16 -10.88 4.62
C SER A 257 -5.96 -9.94 4.67
N ALA A 258 -5.46 -9.69 5.88
CA ALA A 258 -4.25 -8.91 6.08
C ALA A 258 -3.07 -9.62 5.43
N HIS A 259 -2.17 -8.86 4.78
CA HIS A 259 -1.00 -9.38 4.07
C HIS A 259 -1.33 -10.51 3.07
N ALA A 260 -2.44 -10.38 2.34
CA ALA A 260 -2.94 -11.42 1.43
C ALA A 260 -1.92 -11.77 0.34
N ASN A 261 -1.17 -10.79 -0.16
CA ASN A 261 -0.10 -11.04 -1.13
C ASN A 261 1.01 -11.93 -0.53
N CYS A 262 1.44 -11.63 0.71
CA CYS A 262 2.41 -12.47 1.44
C CYS A 262 1.89 -13.91 1.61
N ALA A 263 0.61 -14.08 1.96
CA ALA A 263 -0.03 -15.40 2.10
C ALA A 263 -0.02 -16.17 0.77
N ARG A 264 -0.36 -15.51 -0.35
CA ARG A 264 -0.36 -16.13 -1.68
C ARG A 264 1.03 -16.52 -2.15
N CYS A 265 2.02 -15.65 -1.98
CA CYS A 265 3.41 -15.96 -2.31
C CYS A 265 3.90 -17.18 -1.52
N TYR A 266 3.63 -17.21 -0.21
CA TYR A 266 4.02 -18.33 0.63
C TYR A 266 3.30 -19.63 0.28
N HIS A 267 1.99 -19.57 0.01
CA HIS A 267 1.21 -20.72 -0.46
C HIS A 267 1.77 -21.28 -1.77
N ALA A 268 2.04 -20.43 -2.76
CA ALA A 268 2.65 -20.85 -4.01
C ALA A 268 4.04 -21.49 -3.79
N LEU A 269 4.87 -20.90 -2.91
CA LEU A 269 6.17 -21.45 -2.57
C LEU A 269 6.05 -22.84 -1.95
N TYR A 270 5.12 -23.07 -1.02
CA TYR A 270 4.96 -24.36 -0.35
C TYR A 270 4.77 -25.53 -1.33
N PHE A 271 4.00 -25.33 -2.41
CA PHE A 271 3.77 -26.38 -3.41
C PHE A 271 4.90 -26.49 -4.46
N ASN A 272 5.64 -25.40 -4.69
CA ASN A 272 6.73 -25.39 -5.67
C ASN A 272 8.07 -25.86 -5.06
N ASP A 273 8.33 -25.51 -3.81
CA ASP A 273 9.53 -25.82 -3.05
C ASP A 273 9.20 -25.88 -1.55
N ARG A 274 8.72 -27.04 -1.11
CA ARG A 274 8.32 -27.26 0.29
C ARG A 274 9.48 -27.13 1.26
N GLN A 275 10.71 -27.47 0.86
CA GLN A 275 11.88 -27.35 1.72
C GLN A 275 12.21 -25.88 1.96
N ARG A 276 12.25 -25.06 0.91
CA ARG A 276 12.47 -23.62 1.06
C ARG A 276 11.34 -22.95 1.85
N ALA A 277 10.09 -23.38 1.67
CA ALA A 277 8.97 -22.91 2.49
C ALA A 277 9.19 -23.22 3.99
N LYS A 278 9.65 -24.44 4.31
CA LYS A 278 9.98 -24.82 5.68
C LYS A 278 11.07 -23.92 6.26
N ASP A 279 12.15 -23.70 5.51
CA ASP A 279 13.28 -22.87 5.95
C ASP A 279 12.84 -21.44 6.24
N LEU A 280 12.05 -20.84 5.35
CA LEU A 280 11.50 -19.50 5.53
C LEU A 280 10.51 -19.40 6.70
N LYS A 281 9.79 -20.47 7.01
CA LYS A 281 8.98 -20.53 8.23
C LYS A 281 9.85 -20.62 9.48
N ASP A 282 10.93 -21.39 9.47
CA ASP A 282 11.87 -21.44 10.60
C ASP A 282 12.52 -20.07 10.83
N GLU A 283 12.90 -19.37 9.76
CA GLU A 283 13.33 -17.96 9.78
C GLU A 283 12.26 -17.02 10.39
N ALA A 284 11.00 -17.15 9.99
CA ALA A 284 9.89 -16.36 10.53
C ALA A 284 9.67 -16.60 12.04
N VAL A 285 9.74 -17.85 12.50
CA VAL A 285 9.63 -18.21 13.91
C VAL A 285 10.82 -17.67 14.72
N ALA A 286 12.03 -17.73 14.15
CA ALA A 286 13.21 -17.14 14.75
C ALA A 286 13.06 -15.61 14.89
N TYR A 287 12.50 -14.94 13.88
CA TYR A 287 12.21 -13.51 13.95
C TYR A 287 11.28 -13.16 15.13
N ILE A 288 10.16 -13.89 15.29
CA ILE A 288 9.20 -13.69 16.41
C ILE A 288 9.89 -13.85 17.77
N SER A 289 10.80 -14.82 17.88
CA SER A 289 11.51 -15.13 19.12
C SER A 289 12.65 -14.15 19.41
N SER A 290 13.13 -13.44 18.40
CA SER A 290 14.19 -12.45 18.53
C SER A 290 13.63 -11.09 18.99
N LYS A 291 14.48 -10.24 19.57
CA LYS A 291 14.21 -8.80 19.75
C LYS A 291 14.96 -8.04 18.65
N PRO A 292 14.50 -8.06 17.40
CA PRO A 292 15.29 -7.56 16.29
C PRO A 292 15.50 -6.05 16.45
N ALA A 293 16.73 -5.58 16.19
CA ALA A 293 17.00 -4.17 16.05
C ALA A 293 16.33 -3.65 14.78
N ARG A 294 15.90 -2.38 14.82
CA ARG A 294 15.30 -1.63 13.72
C ARG A 294 16.27 -1.53 12.53
N THR A 295 16.35 -2.58 11.72
CA THR A 295 17.24 -2.77 10.58
C THR A 295 16.46 -3.33 9.40
N ARG A 296 16.93 -3.08 8.17
CA ARG A 296 16.23 -3.56 6.97
C ARG A 296 16.29 -5.09 6.97
N TYR A 297 15.13 -5.74 6.92
CA TYR A 297 15.09 -7.19 6.84
C TYR A 297 15.39 -7.63 5.41
N LEU A 298 16.56 -8.26 5.23
CA LEU A 298 17.04 -8.76 3.93
C LEU A 298 16.88 -10.29 3.80
N GLY A 299 16.24 -10.94 4.76
CA GLY A 299 16.23 -12.41 4.91
C GLY A 299 17.42 -12.92 5.74
N PHE A 300 17.31 -14.14 6.28
CA PHE A 300 18.47 -14.84 6.83
C PHE A 300 19.10 -15.64 5.68
N SER A 301 20.16 -15.13 5.08
CA SER A 301 20.91 -15.72 3.95
C SER A 301 20.38 -15.40 2.54
N THR A 302 21.23 -14.70 1.78
CA THR A 302 21.08 -14.39 0.36
C THR A 302 21.70 -15.49 -0.51
N ALA A 303 21.26 -16.74 -0.37
CA ALA A 303 21.55 -17.72 -1.42
C ALA A 303 20.73 -17.30 -2.66
N ALA A 304 21.44 -16.94 -3.73
CA ALA A 304 20.93 -16.26 -4.91
C ALA A 304 19.69 -16.94 -5.52
N PHE A 305 18.71 -16.11 -5.88
CA PHE A 305 17.53 -16.43 -6.71
C PHE A 305 17.90 -16.52 -8.19
#